data_AF-A0AB37VRU0-F1
#
_entry.id   AF-A0AB37VRU0-F1
#
_cell.length_a   1.000
_cell.length_b   1.000
_cell.length_c   1.000
_cell.angle_alpha   90.00
_cell.angle_beta   90.00
_cell.angle_gamma   90.00
#
_symmetry.space_group_name_H-M   'P 1'
#
loop_
_entity.id
_entity.type
_entity.pdbx_description
1 polymer ?
#
loop_
_entity_poly.entity_id
_entity_poly.type
_entity_poly.pdbx_seq_one_letter_code
_entity_poly.pdbx_strand_id
1 'polypeptide(L)'
;MKKTIDKSIGEYEIYIEISSILQREPGWPIQLLIQKNVKMTAINNLDKSMRSLWYSILNYPNKFINLINKTIVNIEEWPRQKEICKKEFNHPFSLEEGFATFFLNITNVSGITSGGQIEGTKQESKYKVGCCFNKQSLIKK
;
A
#
# COMPACT_ATOMS: atom_id res chain seq x y z
N MET A 1 -7.90 -18.73 13.43
CA MET A 1 -6.89 -17.75 12.97
C MET A 1 -5.73 -17.59 13.95
N LYS A 2 -5.96 -17.24 15.23
CA LYS A 2 -4.89 -17.19 16.27
C LYS A 2 -4.04 -18.48 16.35
N LYS A 3 -4.70 -19.65 16.40
CA LYS A 3 -4.07 -20.99 16.35
C LYS A 3 -3.17 -21.25 15.12
N THR A 4 -3.34 -20.51 14.03
CA THR A 4 -2.54 -20.65 12.80
C THR A 4 -1.29 -19.77 12.85
N ILE A 5 -1.39 -18.60 13.50
CA ILE A 5 -0.29 -17.65 13.70
C ILE A 5 0.70 -18.21 14.74
N ASP A 6 0.20 -18.77 15.84
CA ASP A 6 1.07 -19.36 16.87
C ASP A 6 1.91 -20.54 16.34
N LYS A 7 1.46 -21.21 15.26
CA LYS A 7 2.20 -22.29 14.59
C LYS A 7 3.27 -21.79 13.60
N SER A 8 3.23 -20.53 13.20
CA SER A 8 4.15 -19.94 12.21
C SER A 8 5.19 -19.00 12.83
N ILE A 9 5.10 -18.75 14.14
CA ILE A 9 6.18 -18.11 14.89
C ILE A 9 7.25 -19.18 15.15
N GLY A 10 8.39 -19.06 14.47
CA GLY A 10 9.51 -20.00 14.63
C GLY A 10 10.22 -19.88 15.98
N GLU A 11 11.19 -20.77 16.24
CA GLU A 11 11.96 -20.86 17.50
C GLU A 11 12.65 -19.55 17.93
N TYR A 12 12.81 -18.60 17.02
CA TYR A 12 13.47 -17.30 17.24
C TYR A 12 12.50 -16.11 17.37
N GLU A 13 11.19 -16.37 17.53
CA GLU A 13 10.17 -15.31 17.56
C GLU A 13 10.17 -14.46 16.27
N ILE A 14 10.46 -15.11 15.14
CA ILE A 14 10.43 -14.51 13.80
C ILE A 14 9.15 -14.96 13.11
N TYR A 15 8.43 -14.00 12.54
CA TYR A 15 7.29 -14.27 11.67
C TYR A 15 7.65 -13.95 10.21
N ILE A 16 7.37 -14.87 9.30
CA ILE A 16 7.60 -14.70 7.87
C ILE A 16 6.26 -14.75 7.16
N GLU A 17 5.89 -13.66 6.51
CA GLU A 17 4.74 -13.62 5.62
C GLU A 17 5.20 -13.60 4.16
N ILE A 18 4.81 -14.62 3.41
CA ILE A 18 4.87 -14.61 1.96
C ILE A 18 3.46 -14.30 1.49
N SER A 19 3.17 -13.02 1.25
CA SER A 19 1.86 -12.59 0.79
C SER A 19 1.78 -12.72 -0.74
N SER A 20 0.74 -13.40 -1.22
CA SER A 20 0.36 -13.34 -2.63
C SER A 20 -0.21 -11.95 -2.95
N ILE A 21 -0.20 -11.60 -4.24
CA ILE A 21 -0.60 -10.30 -4.84
C ILE A 21 -1.98 -9.78 -4.37
N LEU A 22 -2.79 -10.62 -3.72
CA LEU A 22 -4.19 -10.37 -3.39
C LEU A 22 -4.43 -9.79 -1.98
N GLN A 23 -3.44 -9.74 -1.09
CA GLN A 23 -3.67 -9.24 0.27
C GLN A 23 -3.41 -7.74 0.38
N ARG A 24 -4.47 -7.01 0.74
CA ARG A 24 -4.51 -5.54 0.81
C ARG A 24 -3.63 -4.95 1.91
N GLU A 25 -3.28 -5.69 2.97
CA GLU A 25 -2.35 -5.21 4.00
C GLU A 25 -1.62 -6.37 4.70
N PRO A 26 -0.30 -6.27 4.94
CA PRO A 26 0.43 -7.16 5.85
C PRO A 26 0.20 -6.68 7.30
N GLY A 27 -1.06 -6.43 7.65
CA GLY A 27 -1.43 -5.82 8.94
C GLY A 27 -1.04 -6.72 10.12
N TRP A 28 -1.09 -8.03 9.94
CA TRP A 28 -0.75 -9.01 10.96
C TRP A 28 0.72 -8.99 11.38
N PRO A 29 1.71 -9.11 10.46
CA PRO A 29 3.12 -9.08 10.82
C PRO A 29 3.51 -7.78 11.55
N ILE A 30 3.00 -6.64 11.09
CA ILE A 30 3.24 -5.35 11.74
C ILE A 30 2.56 -5.31 13.12
N GLN A 31 1.32 -5.79 13.23
CA GLN A 31 0.60 -5.84 14.50
C GLN A 31 1.29 -6.74 15.52
N LEU A 32 1.80 -7.91 15.12
CA LEU A 32 2.56 -8.81 15.98
C LEU A 32 3.83 -8.14 16.50
N LEU A 33 4.51 -7.37 15.65
CA LEU A 33 5.70 -6.62 16.04
C LEU A 33 5.35 -5.50 17.04
N ILE A 34 4.28 -4.73 16.79
CA ILE A 34 3.80 -3.65 17.68
C ILE A 34 3.38 -4.21 19.05
N GLN A 35 2.69 -5.35 19.07
CA GLN A 35 2.24 -6.03 20.29
C GLN A 35 3.39 -6.76 21.01
N LYS A 36 4.61 -6.75 20.44
CA LYS A 36 5.80 -7.44 20.95
C LYS A 36 5.61 -8.96 21.07
N ASN A 37 4.73 -9.53 20.24
CA ASN A 37 4.55 -10.98 20.12
C ASN A 37 5.68 -11.63 19.31
N VAL A 38 6.37 -10.85 18.47
CA VAL A 38 7.53 -11.27 17.68
C VAL A 38 8.62 -10.22 17.80
N LYS A 39 9.89 -10.64 17.72
CA LYS A 39 11.04 -9.71 17.72
C LYS A 39 11.32 -9.14 16.33
N MET A 40 10.96 -9.89 15.29
CA MET A 40 11.21 -9.51 13.92
C MET A 40 10.12 -10.09 13.01
N THR A 41 9.79 -9.32 11.98
CA THR A 41 8.95 -9.81 10.90
C THR A 41 9.64 -9.62 9.55
N ALA A 42 9.51 -10.60 8.67
CA ALA A 42 9.92 -10.51 7.28
C ALA A 42 8.68 -10.61 6.38
N ILE A 43 8.48 -9.62 5.52
CA ILE A 43 7.36 -9.59 4.56
C ILE A 43 7.96 -9.70 3.16
N ASN A 44 7.62 -10.76 2.44
CA ASN A 44 8.02 -10.93 1.05
C ASN A 44 6.80 -10.81 0.13
N ASN A 45 6.83 -9.82 -0.77
CA ASN A 45 5.84 -9.64 -1.81
C ASN A 45 6.46 -9.93 -3.19
N LEU A 46 5.77 -10.73 -4.00
CA LEU A 46 6.14 -10.98 -5.40
C LEU A 46 5.92 -9.75 -6.28
N ASP A 47 5.03 -8.84 -5.88
CA ASP A 47 4.73 -7.61 -6.60
C ASP A 47 5.83 -6.55 -6.41
N LYS A 48 6.42 -6.09 -7.53
CA LYS A 48 7.43 -5.02 -7.56
C LYS A 48 6.87 -3.69 -7.06
N SER A 49 5.63 -3.36 -7.38
CA SER A 49 4.95 -2.14 -6.96
C SER A 49 4.81 -2.09 -5.43
N MET A 50 4.47 -3.23 -4.81
CA MET A 50 4.45 -3.36 -3.35
C MET A 50 5.84 -3.19 -2.73
N ARG A 51 6.89 -3.69 -3.39
CA ARG A 51 8.27 -3.46 -2.94
C ARG A 51 8.63 -1.97 -2.97
N SER A 52 8.31 -1.27 -4.05
CA SER A 52 8.51 0.19 -4.16
C SER A 52 7.76 0.94 -3.06
N LEU A 53 6.53 0.53 -2.74
CA LEU A 53 5.75 1.12 -1.65
C LEU A 53 6.45 0.97 -0.29
N TRP A 54 6.80 -0.27 0.10
CA TRP A 54 7.49 -0.51 1.36
C TRP A 54 8.82 0.23 1.44
N TYR A 55 9.61 0.18 0.36
CA TYR A 55 10.87 0.89 0.29
C TYR A 55 10.68 2.39 0.49
N SER A 56 9.65 2.98 -0.15
CA SER A 56 9.34 4.40 -0.05
C SER A 56 8.93 4.83 1.36
N ILE A 57 8.07 4.06 2.02
CA ILE A 57 7.61 4.35 3.39
C ILE A 57 8.78 4.26 4.37
N LEU A 58 9.60 3.21 4.27
CA LEU A 58 10.67 2.94 5.22
C LEU A 58 11.88 3.87 5.04
N ASN A 59 12.21 4.24 3.80
CA ASN A 59 13.44 5.01 3.51
C ASN A 59 13.18 6.51 3.25
N TYR A 60 11.96 6.88 2.85
CA TYR A 60 11.62 8.27 2.52
C TYR A 60 10.30 8.76 3.15
N PRO A 61 10.05 8.53 4.46
CA PRO A 61 8.77 8.82 5.10
C PRO A 61 8.34 10.28 4.96
N ASN A 62 9.25 11.23 5.18
CA ASN A 62 8.95 12.67 5.06
C ASN A 62 8.60 13.08 3.62
N LYS A 63 9.29 12.52 2.62
CA LYS A 63 8.99 12.79 1.21
C LYS A 63 7.64 12.17 0.83
N PHE A 64 7.36 10.97 1.33
CA PHE A 64 6.10 10.27 1.10
C PHE A 64 4.90 11.03 1.70
N ILE A 65 5.01 11.48 2.96
CA ILE A 65 4.01 12.34 3.61
C ILE A 65 3.80 13.63 2.82
N ASN A 66 4.88 14.23 2.32
CA ASN A 66 4.80 15.43 1.50
C ASN A 66 4.05 15.18 0.17
N LEU A 67 4.21 14.02 -0.46
CA LEU A 67 3.43 13.63 -1.64
C LEU A 67 1.94 13.51 -1.28
N ILE A 68 1.58 12.83 -0.18
CA ILE A 68 0.19 12.75 0.31
C ILE A 68 -0.41 14.15 0.50
N ASN A 69 0.36 15.07 1.11
CA ASN A 69 -0.10 16.44 1.35
C ASN A 69 -0.30 17.24 0.06
N LYS A 70 0.64 17.13 -0.90
CA LYS A 70 0.62 17.93 -2.13
C LYS A 70 -0.33 17.41 -3.19
N THR A 71 -0.65 16.12 -3.21
CA THR A 71 -1.52 15.54 -4.22
C THR A 71 -2.94 16.11 -4.12
N ILE A 72 -3.41 16.69 -5.22
CA ILE A 72 -4.79 17.15 -5.37
C ILE A 72 -5.58 15.95 -5.89
N VAL A 73 -6.55 15.47 -5.11
CA VAL A 73 -7.30 14.25 -5.43
C VAL A 73 -8.50 14.63 -6.30
N ASN A 74 -8.31 14.65 -7.61
CA ASN A 74 -9.33 14.92 -8.62
C ASN A 74 -9.44 13.76 -9.63
N ILE A 75 -10.32 13.89 -10.61
CA ILE A 75 -10.53 12.86 -11.64
C ILE A 75 -9.31 12.65 -12.55
N GLU A 76 -8.47 13.68 -12.70
CA GLU A 76 -7.28 13.66 -13.56
C GLU A 76 -6.06 13.02 -12.87
N GLU A 77 -6.03 13.01 -11.54
CA GLU A 77 -4.90 12.48 -10.78
C GLU A 77 -4.84 10.95 -10.88
N TRP A 78 -5.98 10.27 -10.92
CA TRP A 78 -6.02 8.82 -11.06
C TRP A 78 -5.32 8.28 -12.32
N PRO A 79 -5.66 8.74 -13.55
CA PRO A 79 -4.97 8.27 -14.74
C PRO A 79 -3.49 8.66 -14.73
N ARG A 80 -3.13 9.83 -14.17
CA ARG A 80 -1.74 10.23 -13.98
C ARG A 80 -0.96 9.23 -13.11
N GLN A 81 -1.53 8.80 -11.98
CA GLN A 81 -0.90 7.80 -11.11
C GLN A 81 -0.82 6.42 -11.78
N LYS A 82 -1.82 6.02 -12.60
CA LYS A 82 -1.71 4.82 -13.43
C LYS A 82 -0.55 4.87 -14.42
N GLU A 83 -0.34 6.01 -15.07
CA GLU A 83 0.78 6.16 -16.01
C GLU A 83 2.13 6.16 -15.30
N ILE A 84 2.24 6.78 -14.12
CA ILE A 84 3.44 6.67 -13.27
C ILE A 84 3.72 5.20 -12.93
N CYS A 85 2.69 4.46 -12.48
CA CYS A 85 2.84 3.03 -12.18
C CYS A 85 3.34 2.20 -13.37
N LYS A 86 2.86 2.49 -14.59
CA LYS A 86 3.32 1.79 -15.79
C LYS A 86 4.76 2.15 -16.14
N LYS A 87 5.10 3.43 -16.07
CA LYS A 87 6.42 3.96 -16.44
C LYS A 87 7.50 3.46 -15.47
N GLU A 88 7.21 3.47 -14.18
CA GLU A 88 8.17 3.20 -13.11
C GLU A 88 8.14 1.72 -12.64
N PHE A 89 7.31 0.86 -13.23
CA PHE A 89 7.15 -0.56 -12.88
C PHE A 89 8.47 -1.36 -12.77
N ASN A 90 9.47 -1.01 -13.59
CA ASN A 90 10.77 -1.68 -13.59
C ASN A 90 11.80 -1.04 -12.64
N HIS A 91 11.39 -0.05 -11.86
CA HIS A 91 12.20 0.64 -10.85
C HIS A 91 11.64 0.33 -9.44
N PRO A 92 11.92 -0.87 -8.87
CA PRO A 92 11.27 -1.38 -7.66
C PRO A 92 11.68 -0.66 -6.35
N PHE A 93 12.38 0.47 -6.47
CA PHE A 93 12.84 1.35 -5.39
C PHE A 93 12.47 2.82 -5.64
N SER A 94 11.64 3.08 -6.65
CA SER A 94 11.17 4.42 -7.03
C SER A 94 10.15 4.94 -6.01
N LEU A 95 10.35 6.19 -5.57
CA LEU A 95 9.43 6.88 -4.66
C LEU A 95 8.10 7.16 -5.37
N GLU A 96 8.18 7.51 -6.64
CA GLU A 96 7.06 7.78 -7.52
C GLU A 96 6.22 6.52 -7.73
N GLU A 97 6.85 5.38 -8.00
CA GLU A 97 6.16 4.08 -8.10
C GLU A 97 5.49 3.71 -6.78
N GLY A 98 6.21 3.86 -5.66
CA GLY A 98 5.68 3.55 -4.34
C GLY A 98 4.45 4.41 -4.01
N PHE A 99 4.51 5.71 -4.28
CA PHE A 99 3.37 6.60 -4.06
C PHE A 99 2.20 6.30 -5.00
N ALA A 100 2.45 6.05 -6.28
CA ALA A 100 1.42 5.67 -7.24
C ALA A 100 0.72 4.37 -6.85
N THR A 101 1.47 3.37 -6.41
CA THR A 101 0.95 2.11 -5.87
C THR A 101 0.02 2.35 -4.69
N PHE A 102 0.45 3.15 -3.72
CA PHE A 102 -0.36 3.52 -2.56
C PHE A 102 -1.65 4.24 -2.94
N PHE A 103 -1.55 5.24 -3.81
CA PHE A 103 -2.70 5.99 -4.29
C PHE A 103 -3.73 5.06 -4.93
N LEU A 104 -3.29 4.21 -5.86
CA LEU A 104 -4.17 3.27 -6.55
C LEU A 104 -4.77 2.21 -5.61
N ASN A 105 -4.03 1.72 -4.62
CA ASN A 105 -4.57 0.81 -3.61
C ASN A 105 -5.70 1.42 -2.79
N ILE A 106 -5.71 2.74 -2.61
CA ILE A 106 -6.77 3.49 -1.91
C ILE A 106 -7.92 3.84 -2.84
N THR A 107 -7.63 4.18 -4.10
CA THR A 107 -8.62 4.73 -5.04
C THR A 107 -9.20 3.72 -6.04
N ASN A 108 -8.71 2.48 -6.07
CA ASN A 108 -9.25 1.40 -6.92
C ASN A 108 -10.27 0.53 -6.20
N VAL A 109 -11.24 0.02 -6.96
CA VAL A 109 -12.15 -1.04 -6.49
C VAL A 109 -11.30 -2.22 -6.05
N SER A 110 -11.63 -2.78 -4.88
CA SER A 110 -10.88 -3.89 -4.27
C SER A 110 -9.41 -3.61 -3.93
N GLY A 111 -8.92 -2.37 -4.12
CA GLY A 111 -7.56 -1.95 -3.76
C GLY A 111 -6.47 -2.69 -4.53
N ILE A 112 -6.79 -3.16 -5.72
CA ILE A 112 -5.86 -3.82 -6.63
C ILE A 112 -5.34 -2.76 -7.61
N THR A 113 -4.03 -2.60 -7.74
CA THR A 113 -3.39 -1.62 -8.65
C THR A 113 -3.81 -1.79 -10.12
N SER A 114 -4.05 -3.03 -10.56
CA SER A 114 -4.60 -3.36 -11.90
C SER A 114 -6.11 -3.16 -12.03
N GLY A 115 -6.82 -2.96 -10.91
CA GLY A 115 -8.26 -2.71 -10.87
C GLY A 115 -8.66 -1.34 -11.45
N GLY A 116 -9.97 -1.16 -11.63
CA GLY A 116 -10.57 0.10 -12.03
C GLY A 116 -10.72 1.08 -10.87
N GLN A 117 -10.81 2.37 -11.19
CA GLN A 117 -11.13 3.45 -10.25
C GLN A 117 -12.47 3.17 -9.53
N ILE A 118 -12.57 3.50 -8.23
CA ILE A 118 -13.80 3.32 -7.42
C ILE A 118 -15.04 3.97 -8.07
N GLU A 119 -14.85 5.03 -8.84
CA GLU A 119 -15.94 5.81 -9.44
C GLU A 119 -16.35 5.40 -10.86
N GLY A 120 -15.64 4.47 -11.49
CA GLY A 120 -15.71 4.30 -12.95
C GLY A 120 -15.25 5.56 -13.71
N THR A 121 -15.09 5.45 -15.03
CA THR A 121 -14.48 6.51 -15.86
C THR A 121 -15.32 7.78 -16.03
N LYS A 122 -16.58 7.80 -15.57
CA LYS A 122 -17.54 8.91 -15.77
C LYS A 122 -17.99 9.63 -14.49
N GLN A 123 -17.48 9.27 -13.31
CA GLN A 123 -17.88 9.93 -12.06
C GLN A 123 -19.40 9.90 -11.78
N GLU A 124 -20.07 8.84 -12.20
CA GLU A 124 -21.53 8.67 -12.01
C GLU A 124 -21.87 8.12 -10.60
N SER A 125 -20.86 7.80 -9.79
CA SER A 125 -21.01 7.24 -8.45
C SER A 125 -21.18 8.33 -7.39
N LYS A 126 -21.90 8.01 -6.31
CA LYS A 126 -22.07 8.90 -5.14
C LYS A 126 -20.75 9.18 -4.37
N TYR A 127 -19.67 8.43 -4.66
CA TYR A 127 -18.45 8.38 -3.85
C TYR A 127 -17.22 8.92 -4.60
N LYS A 128 -16.99 10.24 -4.52
CA LYS A 128 -15.83 10.95 -5.10
C LYS A 128 -14.51 10.23 -4.80
N VAL A 129 -13.54 10.17 -5.72
CA VAL A 129 -12.17 9.61 -5.49
C VAL A 129 -11.55 10.15 -4.19
N GLY A 130 -11.83 11.40 -3.84
CA GLY A 130 -11.39 12.02 -2.59
C GLY A 130 -12.00 11.44 -1.31
N CYS A 131 -13.11 10.71 -1.34
CA CYS A 131 -13.76 10.17 -0.15
C CYS A 131 -12.93 9.09 0.55
N CYS A 132 -12.10 8.35 -0.20
CA CYS A 132 -11.23 7.32 0.33
C CYS A 132 -9.82 7.85 0.69
N PHE A 133 -9.44 9.03 0.20
CA PHE A 133 -8.10 9.59 0.38
C PHE A 133 -8.07 10.67 1.49
N ASN A 134 -8.40 10.29 2.73
CA ASN A 134 -8.32 11.20 3.86
C ASN A 134 -6.84 11.41 4.30
N LYS A 135 -6.24 12.51 3.86
CA LYS A 135 -4.82 12.82 4.10
C LYS A 135 -4.41 12.73 5.57
N GLN A 136 -5.20 13.27 6.50
CA GLN A 136 -4.88 13.27 7.93
C GLN A 136 -4.85 11.85 8.50
N SER A 137 -5.83 11.02 8.13
CA SER A 137 -5.89 9.62 8.54
C SER A 137 -4.73 8.81 7.96
N LEU A 138 -4.41 9.04 6.68
CA LEU A 138 -3.32 8.33 5.98
C LEU A 138 -1.93 8.67 6.54
N ILE A 139 -1.71 9.91 6.98
CA ILE A 139 -0.43 10.34 7.58
C ILE A 139 -0.28 9.84 9.02
N LYS A 140 -1.40 9.65 9.73
CA LYS A 140 -1.39 9.23 11.14
C LYS A 140 -1.18 7.73 11.34
N LYS A 141 -1.55 6.91 10.35
CA LYS A 141 -1.33 5.46 10.36
C LYS A 141 0.16 5.12 10.47
#